data_AF-A0A7J3ZBT2-F1
#
_entry.id   AF-A0A7J3ZBT2-F1
#
_cell.length_a   1.000
_cell.length_b   1.000
_cell.length_c   1.000
_cell.angle_alpha   90.00
_cell.angle_beta   90.00
_cell.angle_gamma   90.00
#
_symmetry.space_group_name_H-M   'P 1'
#
loop_
_entity.id
_entity.type
_entity.pdbx_description
1 polymer ?
#
loop_
_entity_poly.entity_id
_entity_poly.type
_entity_poly.pdbx_seq_one_letter_code
_entity_poly.pdbx_strand_id
1 'polypeptide(L)' 'MTRYGMKEGDFREIARFFRMILIDGRDPEDVRKKVIDFRMNFTSIQYTFDIDLSSIPSPYKIPFLSKV' A
#
# COMPACT_ATOMS: atom_id res chain seq x y z
N MET A 1 5.13 -2.83 -3.81
CA MET A 1 3.83 -3.56 -3.88
C MET A 1 3.96 -4.97 -3.35
N THR A 2 4.81 -5.81 -3.93
CA THR A 2 5.16 -7.12 -3.33
C THR A 2 5.72 -6.98 -1.91
N ARG A 3 6.57 -5.98 -1.66
CA ARG A 3 7.04 -5.63 -0.29
C ARG A 3 5.95 -5.21 0.69
N TYR A 4 4.72 -4.95 0.25
CA TYR A 4 3.59 -4.70 1.15
C TYR A 4 2.71 -5.95 1.35
N GLY A 5 3.14 -7.11 0.82
CA GLY A 5 2.42 -8.39 0.94
C GLY A 5 1.51 -8.73 -0.24
N MET A 6 1.48 -7.92 -1.30
CA MET A 6 0.65 -8.20 -2.48
C MET A 6 1.11 -9.47 -3.21
N LYS A 7 0.15 -10.34 -3.52
CA LYS A 7 0.31 -11.59 -4.28
C LYS A 7 -0.35 -11.48 -5.67
N GLU A 8 -0.25 -12.54 -6.46
CA GLU A 8 -0.77 -12.62 -7.83
C GLU A 8 -2.26 -12.25 -7.95
N GLY A 9 -3.08 -12.67 -6.98
CA GLY A 9 -4.50 -12.34 -6.91
C GLY A 9 -4.76 -10.83 -6.76
N ASP A 10 -3.91 -10.15 -5.99
CA ASP A 10 -3.97 -8.70 -5.76
C ASP A 10 -3.61 -7.93 -7.04
N PHE A 11 -2.61 -8.40 -7.77
CA PHE A 11 -2.27 -7.83 -9.08
C PHE A 11 -3.38 -8.03 -10.12
N ARG A 12 -4.14 -9.13 -10.03
CA ARG A 12 -5.33 -9.31 -10.86
C ARG A 12 -6.42 -8.28 -10.54
N GLU A 13 -6.58 -7.90 -9.28
CA GLU A 13 -7.48 -6.81 -8.89
C GLU A 13 -7.01 -5.45 -9.43
N ILE A 14 -5.71 -5.16 -9.34
CA ILE A 14 -5.13 -3.94 -9.91
C ILE A 14 -5.39 -3.86 -11.42
N ALA A 15 -5.22 -4.98 -12.14
CA ALA A 15 -5.53 -5.05 -13.57
C ALA A 15 -7.02 -4.78 -13.86
N ARG A 16 -7.93 -5.21 -12.98
CA ARG A 16 -9.37 -4.88 -13.09
C ARG A 16 -9.61 -3.38 -12.93
N PHE A 17 -8.94 -2.71 -12.00
CA PHE A 17 -9.06 -1.25 -11.85
C PHE A 17 -8.62 -0.50 -13.12
N PHE A 18 -7.50 -0.91 -13.73
CA PHE A 18 -7.07 -0.33 -15.01
C PHE A 18 -8.09 -0.54 -16.12
N ARG A 19 -8.62 -1.77 -16.26
CA ARG A 19 -9.66 -2.09 -17.24
C ARG A 19 -10.91 -1.22 -17.05
N MET A 20 -11.35 -1.02 -15.81
CA MET A 20 -12.54 -0.23 -15.52
C MET A 20 -12.47 1.20 -16.07
N ILE A 21 -11.28 1.80 -16.08
CA ILE A 21 -11.06 3.15 -16.59
C ILE A 21 -10.82 3.11 -18.10
N LEU A 22 -9.86 2.29 -18.55
CA LEU A 22 -9.35 2.35 -19.93
C LEU A 22 -10.29 1.70 -20.95
N ILE A 23 -11.05 0.68 -20.55
CA ILE A 23 -11.92 -0.10 -21.44
C ILE A 23 -13.39 0.19 -21.13
N ASP A 24 -13.77 0.08 -19.86
CA ASP A 24 -15.18 0.21 -19.47
C ASP A 24 -15.63 1.68 -19.33
N GLY A 25 -14.71 2.65 -19.45
CA GLY A 25 -15.01 4.08 -19.45
C GLY A 25 -15.58 4.63 -18.14
N ARG A 26 -15.31 3.98 -17.01
CA ARG A 26 -15.80 4.45 -15.71
C ARG A 26 -15.09 5.71 -15.25
N ASP A 27 -15.81 6.53 -14.49
CA ASP A 27 -15.27 7.75 -13.91
C ASP A 27 -14.08 7.46 -12.97
N PRO A 28 -12.95 8.17 -13.13
CA PRO A 28 -11.77 7.98 -12.29
C PRO A 28 -12.00 8.22 -10.79
N GLU A 29 -12.88 9.14 -10.38
CA GLU A 29 -13.14 9.42 -8.96
C GLU A 29 -13.86 8.26 -8.27
N ASP A 30 -14.72 7.54 -8.99
CA ASP A 30 -15.38 6.35 -8.46
C ASP A 30 -14.42 5.16 -8.35
N VAL A 31 -13.52 4.98 -9.32
CA VAL A 31 -12.48 3.94 -9.25
C VAL A 31 -11.45 4.28 -8.17
N ARG A 32 -11.14 5.57 -7.97
CA ARG A 32 -10.22 6.05 -6.93
C ARG A 32 -10.66 5.63 -5.54
N LYS A 33 -11.94 5.71 -5.19
CA LYS A 33 -12.47 5.23 -3.89
C LYS A 33 -12.13 3.75 -3.67
N LYS A 34 -12.37 2.92 -4.68
CA LYS A 34 -12.05 1.48 -4.64
C LYS A 34 -10.56 1.19 -4.49
N VAL A 35 -9.72 1.98 -5.17
CA VAL A 35 -8.26 1.85 -5.06
C VAL A 35 -7.78 2.24 -3.66
N ILE A 36 -8.35 3.29 -3.06
CA ILE A 36 -8.03 3.71 -1.69
C ILE A 36 -8.37 2.58 -0.72
N ASP A 37 -9.60 2.05 -0.78
CA ASP A 37 -10.06 0.97 0.09
C ASP A 37 -9.17 -0.28 -0.07
N PHE A 38 -8.83 -0.64 -1.31
CA PHE A 38 -7.94 -1.76 -1.58
C PHE A 38 -6.54 -1.55 -1.00
N ARG A 39 -5.98 -0.35 -1.16
CA ARG A 39 -4.63 0.00 -0.67
C ARG A 39 -4.54 -0.01 0.86
N MET A 40 -5.63 0.24 1.59
CA MET A 40 -5.63 0.21 3.07
C MET A 40 -5.21 -1.15 3.64
N ASN A 41 -5.40 -2.24 2.89
CA ASN A 41 -4.97 -3.58 3.30
C ASN A 41 -3.45 -3.79 3.21
N PHE A 42 -2.71 -2.89 2.55
CA PHE A 42 -1.29 -3.03 2.22
C PHE A 42 -0.44 -1.89 2.79
N THR A 43 -0.62 -1.61 4.08
CA THR A 43 0.09 -0.54 4.81
C THR A 43 1.37 -1.02 5.50
N SER A 44 1.48 -2.32 5.77
CA SER A 44 2.65 -2.91 6.46
C SER A 44 3.73 -3.36 5.47
N ILE A 45 4.99 -3.11 5.81
CA ILE A 45 6.15 -3.57 5.05
C ILE A 45 6.45 -5.01 5.46
N GLN A 46 6.42 -5.91 4.48
CA GLN A 46 6.72 -7.33 4.59
C GLN A 46 8.15 -7.62 4.12
N TYR A 47 8.62 -8.86 4.37
CA TYR A 47 9.94 -9.36 3.95
C TYR A 47 11.11 -8.54 4.53
N THR A 48 10.92 -8.01 5.73
CA THR A 48 11.93 -7.28 6.51
C THR A 48 11.82 -7.71 7.98
N PHE A 49 12.82 -7.36 8.77
CA PHE A 49 12.75 -7.47 10.23
C PHE A 49 11.72 -6.47 10.77
N ASP A 50 10.87 -6.91 11.70
CA ASP A 50 10.00 -6.02 12.46
C ASP A 50 10.83 -5.37 13.56
N ILE A 51 11.39 -4.21 13.22
CA ILE A 51 12.26 -3.45 14.11
C ILE A 51 11.41 -2.37 14.77
N ASP A 52 11.36 -2.41 16.10
CA ASP A 52 10.83 -1.28 16.85
C ASP A 52 11.84 -0.14 16.85
N LEU A 53 11.64 0.81 15.94
CA LEU A 53 12.46 2.01 15.78
C LEU A 53 12.45 2.89 17.04
N SER A 54 11.48 2.74 17.94
CA SER A 54 11.44 3.46 19.21
C SER A 54 12.43 2.91 20.24
N SER A 55 12.81 1.64 20.11
CA SER A 55 13.76 0.96 21.00
C SER A 55 15.22 1.25 20.65
N ILE A 56 15.51 1.82 19.48
CA ILE A 56 16.87 2.09 19.02
C ILE A 56 17.36 3.41 19.62
N PRO A 57 18.46 3.41 20.40
CA PRO A 57 19.04 4.63 20.93
C PRO A 57 19.72 5.40 19.79
N SER A 58 18.96 6.29 19.15
CA SER A 58 19.47 7.24 18.16
C SER A 58 19.53 8.65 18.76
N PRO A 59 20.65 9.38 18.59
CA PRO A 59 20.74 10.78 18.99
C PRO A 59 19.76 11.68 18.20
N TYR A 60 19.27 11.21 17.05
CA TYR A 60 18.29 11.93 16.23
C TYR A 60 17.03 11.07 16.06
N LYS A 61 15.88 11.60 16.49
CA LYS A 61 14.57 11.07 16.10
C LYS A 61 14.27 11.52 14.68
N ILE A 62 14.23 10.57 13.73
CA ILE A 62 13.87 10.85 12.35
C ILE A 62 12.35 10.92 12.26
N PRO A 63 11.73 12.09 11.96
CA PRO A 63 10.29 12.32 12.10
C PRO A 63 9.39 11.35 11.31
N PHE A 64 9.92 10.75 10.24
CA PHE A 64 9.18 9.85 9.34
C PHE A 64 9.43 8.35 9.59
N LEU A 65 10.25 8.01 10.59
CA LEU A 65 10.61 6.63 10.92
C LEU A 65 10.13 6.23 12.33
N SER A 66 9.83 7.16 13.22
CA SER A 66 9.10 6.81 14.45
C SER A 66 7.64 6.53 14.09
N LYS A 67 7.14 5.32 14.33
CA LYS A 67 5.70 5.01 14.27
C LYS A 67 4.95 6.06 15.10
N VAL A 68 4.03 6.77 14.45
CA VAL A 68 2.91 7.46 15.13
C VAL A 68 1.94 6.39 15.60
#